data_AF-A0A6L9SB25-F1
#
_entry.id   AF-A0A6L9SB25-F1
#
_cell.length_a   1.000
_cell.length_b   1.000
_cell.length_c   1.000
_cell.angle_alpha   90.00
_cell.angle_beta   90.00
_cell.angle_gamma   90.00
#
_symmetry.space_group_name_H-M   'P 1'
#
loop_
_entity.id
_entity.type
_entity.pdbx_description
1 polymer ?
#
loop_
_entity_poly.entity_id
_entity_poly.type
_entity_poly.pdbx_seq_one_letter_code
_entity_poly.pdbx_strand_id
1 'polypeptide(L)'
;MNTCRDEILAIWPRLEAFSEDGTVTLQTVVDALRREGTTFSESTIRTHVTSRMCADAPDHHAQVFADLVRMDGGRYRMRHSPTRATVPATEARPTCRCGCGEATSGSRALYRAGHDARHASQVARAIVADPGKRAILLESLPSAALRDKAASIAARRARPEPTKGSTGKQARPYGQTSQPVVEDPLPNVPAGDSSVQREAEVVMLDALAQALRIPLVPERIRLPDGTWVDVDGVSHEPPVLVEAWAHQGKPKSAQRNKVLSDALKLIHVAKILGQEHRRMLCFSDTEAAQPFVGNTWYAAALRDQRVEVHVVALPRSWRTRILEAQQRQYR
;
A
#
# COMPACT_ATOMS: atom_id res chain seq x y z
N MET A 1 9.20 -33.32 -7.81
CA MET A 1 10.38 -32.46 -7.58
C MET A 1 10.11 -31.69 -6.30
N ASN A 2 10.98 -31.80 -5.30
CA ASN A 2 10.85 -31.02 -4.08
C ASN A 2 11.19 -29.56 -4.38
N THR A 3 10.41 -28.63 -3.85
CA THR A 3 10.74 -27.21 -3.96
C THR A 3 11.81 -26.83 -2.94
N CYS A 4 12.50 -25.71 -3.16
CA CYS A 4 13.48 -25.19 -2.19
C CYS A 4 12.84 -24.99 -0.80
N ARG A 5 11.56 -24.58 -0.75
CA ARG A 5 10.79 -24.48 0.49
C ARG A 5 10.64 -25.84 1.19
N ASP A 6 10.30 -26.89 0.45
CA ASP A 6 10.08 -28.21 1.03
C ASP A 6 11.35 -28.79 1.64
N GLU A 7 12.50 -28.59 0.98
CA GLU A 7 13.81 -28.99 1.52
C GLU A 7 14.17 -28.20 2.79
N ILE A 8 13.92 -26.88 2.80
CA ILE A 8 14.15 -26.05 3.99
C ILE A 8 13.28 -26.52 5.17
N LEU A 9 11.99 -26.80 4.93
CA LEU A 9 11.07 -27.24 5.97
C LEU A 9 11.42 -28.64 6.50
N ALA A 10 11.93 -29.53 5.65
CA ALA A 10 12.31 -30.89 6.04
C ALA A 10 13.48 -30.92 7.03
N ILE A 11 14.46 -30.02 6.88
CA ILE A 11 15.64 -29.97 7.77
C ILE A 11 15.41 -29.13 9.03
N TRP A 12 14.43 -28.23 9.01
CA TRP A 12 14.22 -27.22 10.04
C TRP A 12 14.10 -27.77 11.47
N PRO A 13 13.31 -28.84 11.74
CA PRO A 13 13.16 -29.37 13.11
C PRO A 13 14.49 -29.85 13.71
N ARG A 14 15.41 -30.38 12.88
CA ARG A 14 16.74 -30.79 13.34
C ARG A 14 17.58 -29.58 13.70
N LEU A 15 17.55 -28.52 12.88
CA LEU A 15 18.30 -27.30 13.14
C LEU A 15 17.83 -26.58 14.41
N GLU A 16 16.53 -26.53 14.66
CA GLU A 16 15.97 -25.98 15.90
C GLU A 16 16.40 -26.80 17.13
N ALA A 17 16.46 -28.14 17.03
CA ALA A 17 16.88 -29.00 18.14
C ALA A 17 18.37 -28.84 18.54
N PHE A 18 19.23 -28.41 17.62
CA PHE A 18 20.64 -28.12 17.90
C PHE A 18 20.90 -26.67 18.34
N SER A 19 19.85 -25.84 18.38
CA SER A 19 19.96 -24.43 18.75
C SER A 19 19.52 -24.20 20.20
N GLU A 20 20.35 -23.55 21.01
CA GLU A 20 20.06 -23.28 22.42
C GLU A 20 18.84 -22.36 22.62
N ASP A 21 18.62 -21.43 21.70
CA ASP A 21 17.53 -20.44 21.76
C ASP A 21 16.38 -20.72 20.77
N GLY A 22 16.44 -21.89 20.10
CA GLY A 22 15.48 -22.27 19.06
C GLY A 22 15.48 -21.34 17.86
N THR A 23 16.61 -20.68 17.56
CA THR A 23 16.78 -19.86 16.34
C THR A 23 17.88 -20.41 15.44
N VAL A 24 17.72 -20.21 14.14
CA VAL A 24 18.62 -20.76 13.11
C VAL A 24 19.15 -19.62 12.23
N THR A 25 20.45 -19.62 11.96
CA THR A 25 21.06 -18.64 11.05
C THR A 25 20.93 -19.05 9.59
N LEU A 26 20.99 -18.09 8.65
CA LEU A 26 20.99 -18.40 7.21
C LEU A 26 22.12 -19.34 6.80
N GLN A 27 23.32 -19.15 7.35
CA GLN A 27 24.47 -19.98 7.01
C GLN A 27 24.24 -21.42 7.45
N THR A 28 23.66 -21.63 8.63
CA THR A 28 23.30 -22.97 9.13
C THR A 28 22.33 -23.69 8.19
N VAL A 29 21.32 -23.00 7.65
CA VAL A 29 20.38 -23.57 6.67
C VAL A 29 21.10 -23.94 5.37
N VAL A 30 21.95 -23.04 4.86
CA VAL A 30 22.73 -23.28 3.63
C VAL A 30 23.67 -24.47 3.79
N ASP A 31 24.42 -24.54 4.88
CA ASP A 31 25.38 -25.61 5.15
C ASP A 31 24.68 -26.97 5.28
N ALA A 32 23.52 -27.00 5.96
CA ALA A 32 22.73 -28.21 6.12
C ALA A 32 22.16 -28.71 4.78
N LEU A 33 21.59 -27.83 3.96
CA LEU A 33 21.08 -28.23 2.64
C LEU A 33 22.20 -28.68 1.69
N ARG A 34 23.39 -28.05 1.76
CA ARG A 34 24.57 -28.51 1.00
C ARG A 34 25.01 -29.91 1.41
N ARG A 35 24.98 -30.22 2.72
CA ARG A 35 25.28 -31.57 3.23
C ARG A 35 24.24 -32.61 2.79
N GLU A 36 22.98 -32.22 2.65
CA GLU A 36 21.92 -33.09 2.11
C GLU A 36 21.93 -33.21 0.58
N GLY A 37 22.86 -32.53 -0.11
CA GLY A 37 23.03 -32.63 -1.55
C GLY A 37 22.01 -31.84 -2.37
N THR A 38 21.50 -30.72 -1.83
CA THR A 38 20.56 -29.86 -2.56
C THR A 38 21.11 -29.42 -3.92
N THR A 39 20.21 -29.28 -4.90
CA THR A 39 20.53 -28.71 -6.23
C THR A 39 20.29 -27.21 -6.31
N PHE A 40 19.72 -26.60 -5.27
CA PHE A 40 19.42 -25.18 -5.24
C PHE A 40 20.67 -24.34 -4.93
N SER A 41 20.83 -23.23 -5.65
CA SER A 41 21.92 -22.29 -5.36
C SER A 41 21.73 -21.60 -4.00
N GLU A 42 22.84 -21.21 -3.39
CA GLU A 42 22.81 -20.48 -2.11
C GLU A 42 21.94 -19.20 -2.18
N SER A 43 22.02 -18.47 -3.28
CA SER A 43 21.19 -17.27 -3.51
C SER A 43 19.69 -17.61 -3.49
N THR A 44 19.31 -18.76 -4.07
CA THR A 44 17.94 -19.27 -4.05
C THR A 44 17.49 -19.59 -2.64
N ILE A 45 18.32 -20.29 -1.87
CA ILE A 45 18.04 -20.66 -0.47
C ILE A 45 17.87 -19.41 0.39
N ARG A 46 18.80 -18.45 0.29
CA ARG A 46 18.74 -17.18 1.03
C ARG A 46 17.49 -16.38 0.68
N THR A 47 17.12 -16.30 -0.59
CA THR A 47 15.89 -15.61 -1.02
C THR A 47 14.65 -16.26 -0.43
N HIS A 48 14.61 -17.60 -0.39
CA HIS A 48 13.49 -18.32 0.21
C HIS A 48 13.37 -18.03 1.71
N VAL A 49 14.44 -18.18 2.48
CA VAL A 49 14.40 -17.93 3.93
C VAL A 49 14.11 -16.47 4.26
N THR A 50 14.81 -15.53 3.61
CA THR A 50 14.76 -14.11 4.00
C THR A 50 13.52 -13.36 3.52
N SER A 51 12.89 -13.81 2.42
CA SER A 51 11.86 -13.04 1.73
C SER A 51 10.58 -13.83 1.41
N ARG A 52 10.67 -15.10 0.98
CA ARG A 52 9.47 -15.87 0.62
C ARG A 52 8.83 -16.60 1.79
N MET A 53 9.64 -17.11 2.72
CA MET A 53 9.20 -17.88 3.88
C MET A 53 9.07 -17.02 5.13
N CYS A 54 9.76 -15.88 5.20
CA CYS A 54 9.71 -14.98 6.35
C CYS A 54 8.42 -14.13 6.35
N ALA A 55 7.66 -14.21 7.43
CA ALA A 55 6.42 -13.48 7.65
C ALA A 55 6.63 -11.96 7.76
N ASP A 56 7.83 -11.54 8.19
CA ASP A 56 8.20 -10.13 8.38
C ASP A 56 8.96 -9.57 7.18
N ALA A 57 9.00 -10.31 6.06
CA ALA A 57 9.65 -9.83 4.85
C ALA A 57 8.86 -8.67 4.20
N PRO A 58 9.56 -7.67 3.64
CA PRO A 58 8.93 -6.65 2.80
C PRO A 58 8.17 -7.28 1.62
N ASP A 59 6.98 -6.77 1.32
CA ASP A 59 6.02 -7.39 0.41
C ASP A 59 6.42 -7.13 -1.07
N HIS A 60 7.38 -7.92 -1.57
CA HIS A 60 7.92 -7.79 -2.94
C HIS A 60 7.69 -9.03 -3.81
N HIS A 61 7.01 -10.06 -3.31
CA HIS A 61 6.84 -11.34 -4.00
C HIS A 61 5.38 -11.77 -4.07
N ALA A 62 4.97 -12.29 -5.24
CA ALA A 62 3.59 -12.71 -5.50
C ALA A 62 3.11 -13.89 -4.62
N GLN A 63 4.03 -14.63 -3.99
CA GLN A 63 3.74 -15.71 -3.04
C GLN A 63 4.68 -15.58 -1.83
N VAL A 64 4.09 -15.42 -0.65
CA VAL A 64 4.78 -15.45 0.66
C VAL A 64 4.09 -16.52 1.50
N PHE A 65 4.87 -17.47 2.02
CA PHE A 65 4.38 -18.65 2.74
C PHE A 65 4.23 -18.40 4.25
N ALA A 66 5.02 -17.45 4.78
CA ALA A 66 5.01 -17.04 6.18
C ALA A 66 5.30 -18.18 7.20
N ASP A 67 6.17 -19.11 6.81
CA ASP A 67 6.64 -20.25 7.63
C ASP A 67 7.60 -19.84 8.75
N LEU A 68 8.37 -18.76 8.53
CA LEU A 68 9.45 -18.30 9.42
C LEU A 68 9.19 -16.89 9.92
N VAL A 69 9.78 -16.52 11.05
CA VAL A 69 9.80 -15.15 11.61
C VAL A 69 11.26 -14.73 11.76
N ARG A 70 11.58 -13.49 11.41
CA ARG A 70 12.95 -12.96 11.52
C ARG A 70 13.20 -12.48 12.95
N MET A 71 14.33 -12.88 13.51
CA MET A 71 14.86 -12.42 14.79
C MET A 71 16.07 -11.50 14.55
N ASP A 72 16.55 -10.86 15.61
CA ASP A 72 17.74 -10.01 15.55
C ASP A 72 19.00 -10.79 15.13
N GLY A 73 19.97 -10.09 14.54
CA GLY A 73 21.25 -10.68 14.13
C GLY A 73 21.18 -11.66 12.96
N GLY A 74 20.14 -11.61 12.12
CA GLY A 74 20.01 -12.48 10.95
C GLY A 74 19.60 -13.92 11.27
N ARG A 75 18.92 -14.10 12.41
CA ARG A 75 18.39 -15.37 12.90
C ARG A 75 16.91 -15.52 12.53
N TYR A 76 16.45 -16.76 12.44
CA TYR A 76 15.09 -17.11 12.02
C TYR A 76 14.52 -18.21 12.91
N ARG A 77 13.21 -18.20 13.12
CA ARG A 77 12.48 -19.22 13.89
C ARG A 77 11.23 -19.66 13.14
N MET A 78 10.81 -20.92 13.29
CA MET A 78 9.54 -21.38 12.72
C MET A 78 8.35 -20.68 13.41
N ARG A 79 7.38 -20.22 12.62
CA ARG A 79 6.20 -19.52 13.14
C ARG A 79 5.22 -20.44 13.85
N HIS A 80 5.29 -21.75 13.58
CA HIS A 80 4.52 -22.78 14.27
C HIS A 80 5.43 -24.00 14.46
N SER A 81 6.07 -24.16 15.61
CA SER A 81 6.63 -25.46 15.99
C SER A 81 5.45 -26.36 16.40
N PRO A 82 5.21 -27.52 15.74
CA PRO A 82 4.36 -28.52 16.33
C PRO A 82 5.10 -29.15 17.52
N THR A 83 4.43 -29.20 18.67
CA THR A 83 4.82 -29.88 19.95
C THR A 83 5.82 -29.11 20.84
N ARG A 84 5.63 -28.86 22.15
CA ARG A 84 4.85 -29.58 23.18
C ARG A 84 4.59 -28.74 24.46
N ALA A 85 3.31 -28.68 24.89
CA ALA A 85 2.72 -28.51 26.25
C ALA A 85 3.00 -27.20 27.05
N THR A 86 2.07 -26.57 27.79
CA THR A 86 0.87 -27.02 28.54
C THR A 86 -0.25 -25.95 28.55
N VAL A 87 -1.49 -26.40 28.71
CA VAL A 87 -2.75 -25.61 28.74
C VAL A 87 -3.23 -25.49 30.21
N PRO A 88 -4.08 -24.51 30.55
CA PRO A 88 -5.44 -24.90 30.94
C PRO A 88 -6.55 -24.11 30.21
N ALA A 89 -7.65 -24.81 29.96
CA ALA A 89 -8.86 -24.39 29.24
C ALA A 89 -9.60 -23.28 30.03
N THR A 90 -10.38 -22.36 29.44
CA THR A 90 -11.65 -22.67 28.75
C THR A 90 -12.21 -21.39 28.11
N GLU A 91 -12.41 -21.43 26.78
CA GLU A 91 -13.61 -20.96 26.05
C GLU A 91 -13.31 -21.18 24.56
N ALA A 92 -14.01 -22.14 23.94
CA ALA A 92 -13.80 -22.48 22.54
C ALA A 92 -14.22 -21.29 21.66
N ARG A 93 -13.24 -20.55 21.15
CA ARG A 93 -13.46 -19.44 20.22
C ARG A 93 -14.03 -20.00 18.91
N PRO A 94 -15.09 -19.39 18.34
CA PRO A 94 -15.67 -19.87 17.10
C PRO A 94 -14.64 -19.78 15.97
N THR A 95 -14.59 -20.81 15.15
CA THR A 95 -13.74 -20.85 13.97
C THR A 95 -14.25 -19.87 12.92
N CYS A 96 -13.29 -19.32 12.18
CA CYS A 96 -13.55 -18.34 11.16
C CYS A 96 -14.43 -18.95 10.07
N ARG A 97 -15.57 -18.31 9.81
CA ARG A 97 -16.54 -18.80 8.81
C ARG A 97 -16.07 -18.65 7.36
N CYS A 98 -14.83 -18.24 7.11
CA CYS A 98 -14.23 -18.30 5.78
C CYS A 98 -13.72 -19.71 5.40
N GLY A 99 -13.78 -20.68 6.32
CA GLY A 99 -13.35 -22.06 6.07
C GLY A 99 -11.86 -22.31 6.29
N CYS A 100 -11.08 -21.32 6.76
CA CYS A 100 -9.66 -21.50 7.06
C CYS A 100 -9.35 -22.36 8.30
N GLY A 101 -10.37 -22.77 9.07
CA GLY A 101 -10.21 -23.57 10.27
C GLY A 101 -9.65 -22.82 11.50
N GLU A 102 -9.21 -21.56 11.35
CA GLU A 102 -8.61 -20.78 12.43
C GLU A 102 -9.64 -20.11 13.36
N ALA A 103 -9.30 -19.92 14.63
CA ALA A 103 -10.16 -19.26 15.61
C ALA A 103 -10.27 -17.74 15.39
N THR A 104 -11.46 -17.18 15.65
CA THR A 104 -11.72 -15.75 15.56
C THR A 104 -11.21 -14.98 16.78
N SER A 105 -11.00 -13.67 16.63
CA SER A 105 -10.36 -12.84 17.66
C SER A 105 -11.21 -12.64 18.93
N GLY A 106 -12.50 -12.96 18.89
CA GLY A 106 -13.39 -12.91 20.04
C GLY A 106 -14.63 -13.79 19.83
N SER A 107 -15.32 -14.12 20.93
CA SER A 107 -16.45 -15.07 20.94
C SER A 107 -17.65 -14.70 20.05
N ARG A 108 -17.74 -13.43 19.62
CA ARG A 108 -18.77 -12.94 18.67
C ARG A 108 -18.25 -12.60 17.28
N ALA A 109 -16.94 -12.70 17.04
CA ALA A 109 -16.37 -12.38 15.74
C ALA A 109 -16.64 -13.52 14.76
N LEU A 110 -17.27 -13.22 13.62
CA LEU A 110 -17.59 -14.23 12.60
C LEU A 110 -16.42 -14.48 11.63
N TYR A 111 -15.52 -13.50 11.48
CA TYR A 111 -14.36 -13.53 10.59
C TYR A 111 -13.10 -13.00 11.27
N ARG A 112 -11.93 -13.43 10.81
CA ARG A 112 -10.64 -12.83 11.20
C ARG A 112 -10.52 -11.44 10.57
N ALA A 113 -9.85 -10.53 11.27
CA ALA A 113 -9.55 -9.19 10.73
C ALA A 113 -8.87 -9.29 9.35
N GLY A 114 -9.47 -8.68 8.33
CA GLY A 114 -8.95 -8.63 6.95
C GLY A 114 -9.37 -9.78 6.02
N HIS A 115 -10.14 -10.76 6.48
CA HIS A 115 -10.54 -11.94 5.68
C HIS A 115 -11.84 -11.76 4.85
N ASP A 116 -12.49 -10.59 4.87
CA ASP A 116 -13.78 -10.32 4.23
C ASP A 116 -13.65 -9.75 2.79
N ALA A 117 -12.75 -8.79 2.56
CA ALA A 117 -12.63 -8.09 1.28
C ALA A 117 -11.92 -8.90 0.17
N ARG A 118 -11.03 -9.83 0.54
CA ARG A 118 -10.24 -10.64 -0.40
C ARG A 118 -11.09 -11.72 -1.08
N HIS A 119 -12.05 -12.31 -0.35
CA HIS A 119 -12.90 -13.38 -0.85
C HIS A 119 -13.91 -12.89 -1.90
N ALA A 120 -14.57 -11.74 -1.66
CA ALA A 120 -15.49 -11.14 -2.63
C ALA A 120 -14.78 -10.78 -3.96
N SER A 121 -13.51 -10.37 -3.90
CA SER A 121 -12.72 -10.02 -5.08
C SER A 121 -12.31 -11.25 -5.90
N GLN A 122 -12.02 -12.38 -5.25
CA GLN A 122 -11.70 -13.65 -5.92
C GLN A 122 -12.93 -14.27 -6.58
N VAL A 123 -14.05 -14.30 -5.87
CA VAL A 123 -15.34 -14.75 -6.43
C VAL A 123 -15.76 -13.89 -7.62
N ALA A 124 -15.59 -12.57 -7.54
CA ALA A 124 -15.88 -11.67 -8.66
C ALA A 124 -15.05 -11.99 -9.92
N ARG A 125 -13.77 -12.36 -9.76
CA ARG A 125 -12.91 -12.78 -10.88
C ARG A 125 -13.38 -14.11 -11.47
N ALA A 126 -13.77 -15.06 -10.64
CA ALA A 126 -14.32 -16.34 -11.10
C ALA A 126 -15.64 -16.15 -11.88
N ILE A 127 -16.50 -15.22 -11.45
CA ILE A 127 -17.75 -14.88 -12.16
C ILE A 127 -17.47 -14.26 -13.53
N VAL A 128 -16.43 -13.42 -13.66
CA VAL A 128 -16.06 -12.82 -14.96
C VAL A 128 -15.48 -13.88 -15.90
N ALA A 129 -14.71 -14.84 -15.37
CA ALA A 129 -14.14 -15.93 -16.14
C ALA A 129 -15.19 -16.97 -16.59
N ASP A 130 -16.22 -17.21 -15.78
CA ASP A 130 -17.31 -18.15 -16.08
C ASP A 130 -18.67 -17.58 -15.63
N PRO A 131 -19.32 -16.74 -16.47
CA PRO A 131 -20.58 -16.10 -16.13
C PRO A 131 -21.73 -17.08 -15.85
N GLY A 132 -21.68 -18.28 -16.41
CA GLY A 132 -22.70 -19.33 -16.23
C GLY A 132 -22.76 -19.87 -14.80
N LYS A 133 -21.66 -19.76 -14.04
CA LYS A 133 -21.59 -20.19 -12.63
C LYS A 133 -21.91 -19.08 -11.63
N ARG A 134 -22.39 -17.92 -12.09
CA ARG A 134 -22.59 -16.72 -11.25
C ARG A 134 -23.40 -16.99 -9.99
N ALA A 135 -24.53 -17.69 -10.09
CA ALA A 135 -25.40 -17.96 -8.95
C ALA A 135 -24.68 -18.81 -7.88
N ILE A 136 -24.09 -19.93 -8.29
CA ILE A 136 -23.36 -20.87 -7.42
C ILE A 136 -22.15 -20.18 -6.77
N LEU A 137 -21.40 -19.38 -7.55
CA LEU A 137 -20.22 -18.67 -7.05
C LEU A 137 -20.60 -17.57 -6.05
N LEU A 138 -21.74 -16.88 -6.22
CA LEU A 138 -22.23 -15.93 -5.23
C LEU A 138 -22.73 -16.66 -3.97
N GLU A 139 -23.42 -17.79 -4.11
CA GLU A 139 -23.87 -18.61 -2.98
C GLU A 139 -22.72 -19.15 -2.11
N SER A 140 -21.51 -19.28 -2.67
CA SER A 140 -20.30 -19.61 -1.91
C SER A 140 -19.87 -18.53 -0.90
N LEU A 141 -20.43 -17.31 -1.00
CA LEU A 141 -20.15 -16.22 -0.07
C LEU A 141 -21.15 -16.22 1.11
N PRO A 142 -20.65 -16.14 2.35
CA PRO A 142 -21.43 -16.42 3.56
C PRO A 142 -22.36 -15.28 4.01
N SER A 143 -22.39 -14.13 3.32
CA SER A 143 -23.26 -13.00 3.68
C SER A 143 -23.77 -12.25 2.45
N ALA A 144 -24.96 -11.64 2.58
CA ALA A 144 -25.55 -10.81 1.54
C ALA A 144 -24.61 -9.67 1.12
N ALA A 145 -24.00 -8.97 2.08
CA ALA A 145 -23.07 -7.88 1.80
C ALA A 145 -21.84 -8.31 0.97
N LEU A 146 -21.31 -9.52 1.18
CA LEU A 146 -20.21 -10.04 0.39
C LEU A 146 -20.66 -10.47 -1.02
N ARG A 147 -21.87 -11.04 -1.14
CA ARG A 147 -22.50 -11.36 -2.43
C ARG A 147 -22.69 -10.09 -3.27
N ASP A 148 -23.22 -9.04 -2.67
CA ASP A 148 -23.47 -7.76 -3.34
C ASP A 148 -22.15 -7.11 -3.79
N LYS A 149 -21.12 -7.17 -2.94
CA LYS A 149 -19.79 -6.68 -3.27
C LYS A 149 -19.14 -7.46 -4.42
N ALA A 150 -19.18 -8.79 -4.38
CA ALA A 150 -18.64 -9.63 -5.46
C ALA A 150 -19.39 -9.42 -6.78
N ALA A 151 -20.72 -9.32 -6.71
CA ALA A 151 -21.58 -9.03 -7.86
C ALA A 151 -21.26 -7.67 -8.50
N SER A 152 -21.05 -6.63 -7.68
CA SER A 152 -20.66 -5.28 -8.13
C SER A 152 -19.28 -5.26 -8.81
N ILE A 153 -18.30 -5.97 -8.25
CA ILE A 153 -16.95 -6.06 -8.84
C ILE A 153 -16.99 -6.82 -10.17
N ALA A 154 -17.75 -7.92 -10.25
CA ALA A 154 -17.89 -8.70 -11.48
C ALA A 154 -18.58 -7.88 -12.60
N ALA A 155 -19.65 -7.14 -12.27
CA ALA A 155 -20.36 -6.30 -13.23
C ALA A 155 -19.50 -5.15 -13.78
N ARG A 156 -18.63 -4.57 -12.95
CA ARG A 156 -17.66 -3.56 -13.41
C ARG A 156 -16.65 -4.11 -14.42
N ARG A 157 -16.18 -5.34 -14.19
CA ARG A 157 -15.15 -6.00 -14.99
C ARG A 157 -15.65 -6.61 -16.29
N ALA A 158 -16.94 -6.91 -16.40
CA ALA A 158 -17.55 -7.47 -17.61
C ALA A 158 -17.86 -6.43 -18.70
N ARG A 159 -17.62 -5.14 -18.45
CA ARG A 159 -17.89 -4.07 -19.41
C ARG A 159 -16.68 -3.93 -20.38
N PRO A 160 -16.87 -3.92 -21.71
CA PRO A 160 -15.76 -3.78 -22.65
C PRO A 160 -15.09 -2.40 -22.55
N GLU A 161 -13.76 -2.35 -22.70
CA GLU A 161 -12.99 -1.10 -22.72
C GLU A 161 -13.29 -0.27 -23.98
N PRO A 162 -13.34 1.07 -23.90
CA PRO A 162 -13.44 1.91 -25.09
C PRO A 162 -12.14 1.87 -25.91
N THR A 163 -12.27 1.62 -27.21
CA THR A 163 -11.17 1.53 -28.18
C THR A 163 -10.43 2.87 -28.32
N LYS A 164 -9.09 2.84 -28.16
CA LYS A 164 -8.21 3.99 -28.38
C LYS A 164 -8.13 4.32 -29.88
N GLY A 165 -8.85 5.35 -30.32
CA GLY A 165 -8.75 5.91 -31.66
C GLY A 165 -7.52 6.81 -31.83
N SER A 166 -6.78 6.59 -32.93
CA SER A 166 -5.56 7.31 -33.31
C SER A 166 -5.79 8.81 -33.53
N THR A 167 -4.98 9.65 -32.91
CA THR A 167 -4.92 11.09 -33.15
C THR A 167 -4.23 11.40 -34.49
N GLY A 168 -5.02 11.53 -35.56
CA GLY A 168 -4.63 12.25 -36.77
C GLY A 168 -4.86 13.74 -36.58
N LYS A 169 -3.79 14.54 -36.55
CA LYS A 169 -3.86 16.00 -36.62
C LYS A 169 -4.41 16.41 -38.00
N GLN A 170 -5.57 17.04 -38.04
CA GLN A 170 -5.94 17.94 -39.14
C GLN A 170 -6.51 19.24 -38.60
N ALA A 171 -6.09 20.32 -39.24
CA ALA A 171 -6.32 21.71 -38.89
C ALA A 171 -7.79 22.12 -39.06
N ARG A 172 -8.24 23.04 -38.20
CA ARG A 172 -9.55 23.69 -38.28
C ARG A 172 -9.51 24.89 -39.25
N PRO A 173 -10.57 25.12 -40.04
CA PRO A 173 -10.95 26.46 -40.42
C PRO A 173 -12.16 26.97 -39.61
N TYR A 174 -12.31 28.28 -39.71
CA TYR A 174 -13.03 29.20 -38.85
C TYR A 174 -14.47 29.46 -39.35
N GLY A 175 -15.42 29.69 -38.43
CA GLY A 175 -16.65 30.45 -38.72
C GLY A 175 -17.98 29.85 -38.23
N GLN A 176 -18.69 30.65 -37.40
CA GLN A 176 -20.17 30.72 -37.20
C GLN A 176 -20.87 29.44 -36.66
N THR A 177 -21.81 29.42 -35.70
CA THR A 177 -22.83 30.37 -35.23
C THR A 177 -23.38 29.84 -33.90
N SER A 178 -23.94 30.73 -33.08
CA SER A 178 -24.52 30.50 -31.75
C SER A 178 -25.64 29.45 -31.74
N GLN A 179 -25.58 28.48 -30.83
CA GLN A 179 -26.72 27.65 -30.38
C GLN A 179 -26.63 27.39 -28.86
N PRO A 180 -27.77 27.20 -28.17
CA PRO A 180 -27.81 27.19 -26.71
C PRO A 180 -27.16 25.93 -26.13
N VAL A 181 -26.45 26.11 -25.02
CA VAL A 181 -25.72 25.06 -24.31
C VAL A 181 -26.73 24.11 -23.66
N VAL A 182 -26.96 22.97 -24.30
CA VAL A 182 -27.49 21.78 -23.64
C VAL A 182 -26.35 21.24 -22.78
N GLU A 183 -26.56 21.18 -21.47
CA GLU A 183 -25.60 20.61 -20.52
C GLU A 183 -25.37 19.13 -20.87
N ASP A 184 -24.28 18.86 -21.58
CA ASP A 184 -23.81 17.50 -21.80
C ASP A 184 -23.47 16.86 -20.44
N PRO A 185 -23.90 15.61 -20.17
CA PRO A 185 -23.53 14.92 -18.94
C PRO A 185 -22.01 14.82 -18.87
N LEU A 186 -21.44 15.27 -17.73
CA LEU A 186 -20.00 15.22 -17.46
C LEU A 186 -19.39 13.88 -17.90
N PRO A 187 -18.28 13.88 -18.64
CA PRO A 187 -17.65 12.65 -19.11
C PRO A 187 -17.29 11.74 -17.93
N ASN A 188 -17.50 10.43 -18.12
CA ASN A 188 -17.23 9.40 -17.13
C ASN A 188 -15.73 9.31 -16.82
N VAL A 189 -15.29 10.02 -15.78
CA VAL A 189 -13.89 10.02 -15.32
C VAL A 189 -13.57 8.68 -14.64
N PRO A 190 -12.50 7.95 -15.05
CA PRO A 190 -12.16 6.65 -14.48
C PRO A 190 -11.86 6.71 -12.97
N ALA A 191 -12.24 5.66 -12.24
CA ALA A 191 -11.86 5.48 -10.84
C ALA A 191 -10.33 5.35 -10.73
N GLY A 192 -9.68 6.35 -10.13
CA GLY A 192 -8.22 6.44 -10.00
C GLY A 192 -7.61 7.69 -10.62
N ASP A 193 -8.39 8.53 -11.31
CA ASP A 193 -7.89 9.82 -11.76
C ASP A 193 -7.59 10.73 -10.56
N SER A 194 -6.30 11.06 -10.39
CA SER A 194 -5.79 11.99 -9.38
C SER A 194 -5.64 13.42 -9.91
N SER A 195 -6.16 13.73 -11.09
CA SER A 195 -6.09 15.06 -11.73
C SER A 195 -6.51 16.18 -10.79
N VAL A 196 -7.67 16.06 -10.16
CA VAL A 196 -8.20 17.07 -9.22
C VAL A 196 -7.27 17.27 -8.01
N GLN A 197 -6.72 16.18 -7.46
CA GLN A 197 -5.78 16.27 -6.35
C GLN A 197 -4.47 16.93 -6.78
N ARG A 198 -3.93 16.56 -7.95
CA ARG A 198 -2.71 17.17 -8.50
C ARG A 198 -2.86 18.66 -8.78
N GLU A 199 -4.00 19.07 -9.35
CA GLU A 199 -4.29 20.49 -9.53
C GLU A 199 -4.45 21.23 -8.19
N ALA A 200 -5.07 20.59 -7.20
CA ALA A 200 -5.17 21.15 -5.86
C ALA A 200 -3.80 21.25 -5.17
N GLU A 201 -2.91 20.28 -5.36
CA GLU A 201 -1.54 20.28 -4.84
C GLU A 201 -0.76 21.51 -5.37
N VAL A 202 -0.94 21.91 -6.62
CA VAL A 202 -0.37 23.17 -7.16
C VAL A 202 -0.87 24.39 -6.39
N VAL A 203 -2.19 24.49 -6.18
CA VAL A 203 -2.79 25.62 -5.43
C VAL A 203 -2.34 25.61 -3.96
N MET A 204 -2.15 24.44 -3.37
CA MET A 204 -1.62 24.30 -2.01
C MET A 204 -0.18 24.80 -1.92
N LEU A 205 0.67 24.49 -2.90
CA LEU A 205 2.04 24.96 -2.95
C LEU A 205 2.11 26.48 -3.12
N ASP A 206 1.27 27.07 -3.97
CA ASP A 206 1.18 28.52 -4.13
C ASP A 206 0.79 29.21 -2.81
N ALA A 207 -0.19 28.65 -2.10
CA ALA A 207 -0.63 29.16 -0.80
C ALA A 207 0.48 29.06 0.26
N LEU A 208 1.21 27.94 0.29
CA LEU A 208 2.34 27.75 1.20
C LEU A 208 3.51 28.70 0.87
N ALA A 209 3.85 28.83 -0.41
CA ALA A 209 4.89 29.73 -0.90
C ALA A 209 4.59 31.19 -0.49
N GLN A 210 3.34 31.64 -0.64
CA GLN A 210 2.91 32.95 -0.20
C GLN A 210 3.01 33.12 1.32
N ALA A 211 2.57 32.13 2.10
CA ALA A 211 2.64 32.17 3.56
C ALA A 211 4.09 32.24 4.08
N LEU A 212 5.00 31.51 3.43
CA LEU A 212 6.42 31.47 3.79
C LEU A 212 7.24 32.62 3.18
N ARG A 213 6.70 33.29 2.15
CA ARG A 213 7.42 34.25 1.29
C ARG A 213 8.67 33.64 0.65
N ILE A 214 8.55 32.38 0.21
CA ILE A 214 9.62 31.60 -0.42
C ILE A 214 9.05 31.02 -1.72
N PRO A 215 9.73 31.18 -2.87
CA PRO A 215 9.28 30.54 -4.11
C PRO A 215 9.40 29.03 -3.98
N LEU A 216 8.35 28.29 -4.31
CA LEU A 216 8.37 26.83 -4.36
C LEU A 216 8.08 26.39 -5.80
N VAL A 217 9.02 25.65 -6.40
CA VAL A 217 8.87 25.12 -7.75
C VAL A 217 9.00 23.59 -7.74
N PRO A 218 8.17 22.85 -8.48
CA PRO A 218 8.36 21.42 -8.64
C PRO A 218 9.70 21.13 -9.32
N GLU A 219 10.46 20.16 -8.79
CA GLU A 219 11.78 19.84 -9.33
C GLU A 219 12.07 18.33 -9.29
N ARG A 220 12.70 17.83 -10.35
CA ARG A 220 13.33 16.50 -10.37
C ARG A 220 14.77 16.60 -9.91
N ILE A 221 15.02 16.19 -8.68
CA ILE A 221 16.36 16.22 -8.08
C ILE A 221 17.11 14.94 -8.46
N ARG A 222 18.30 15.12 -9.05
CA ARG A 222 19.25 14.03 -9.34
C ARG A 222 20.11 13.75 -8.12
N LEU A 223 20.19 12.50 -7.70
CA LEU A 223 21.03 12.06 -6.59
C LEU A 223 22.41 11.61 -7.10
N PRO A 224 23.47 11.61 -6.26
CA PRO A 224 24.83 11.26 -6.65
C PRO A 224 25.00 9.84 -7.19
N ASP A 225 24.10 8.93 -6.81
CA ASP A 225 24.09 7.54 -7.30
C ASP A 225 23.41 7.37 -8.67
N GLY A 226 22.99 8.48 -9.30
CA GLY A 226 22.33 8.51 -10.60
C GLY A 226 20.80 8.33 -10.55
N THR A 227 20.24 8.02 -9.38
CA THR A 227 18.79 7.99 -9.17
C THR A 227 18.20 9.41 -9.16
N TRP A 228 16.87 9.50 -9.19
CA TRP A 228 16.18 10.79 -9.16
C TRP A 228 14.91 10.70 -8.32
N VAL A 229 14.52 11.84 -7.76
CA VAL A 229 13.29 12.01 -6.98
C VAL A 229 12.57 13.26 -7.49
N ASP A 230 11.29 13.12 -7.80
CA ASP A 230 10.41 14.28 -8.03
C ASP A 230 9.96 14.81 -6.67
N VAL A 231 10.17 16.10 -6.43
CA VAL A 231 9.73 16.82 -5.23
C VAL A 231 8.74 17.90 -5.64
N ASP A 232 7.60 17.95 -4.96
CA ASP A 232 6.47 18.81 -5.37
C ASP A 232 6.80 20.30 -5.27
N GLY A 233 7.54 20.71 -4.23
CA GLY A 233 7.98 22.09 -4.06
C GLY A 233 9.41 22.19 -3.55
N VAL A 234 10.26 22.90 -4.27
CA VAL A 234 11.67 23.13 -3.95
C VAL A 234 11.97 24.62 -3.94
N SER A 235 12.76 25.02 -2.95
CA SER A 235 13.48 26.30 -2.93
C SER A 235 14.94 26.00 -2.64
N HIS A 236 15.86 26.62 -3.38
CA HIS A 236 17.29 26.52 -3.11
C HIS A 236 17.76 27.61 -2.13
N GLU A 237 17.06 28.75 -2.07
CA GLU A 237 17.41 29.89 -1.22
C GLU A 237 16.14 30.51 -0.59
N PRO A 238 15.84 30.21 0.69
CA PRO A 238 16.51 29.22 1.54
C PRO A 238 16.21 27.77 1.09
N PRO A 239 17.06 26.78 1.45
CA PRO A 239 16.83 25.38 1.11
C PRO A 239 15.56 24.80 1.76
N VAL A 240 14.54 24.50 0.94
CA VAL A 240 13.25 23.93 1.36
C VAL A 240 12.85 22.82 0.39
N LEU A 241 12.32 21.72 0.94
CA LEU A 241 11.70 20.63 0.20
C LEU A 241 10.29 20.39 0.75
N VAL A 242 9.30 20.25 -0.14
CA VAL A 242 7.89 20.11 0.21
C VAL A 242 7.26 18.98 -0.60
N GLU A 243 6.49 18.13 0.08
CA GLU A 243 5.51 17.23 -0.56
C GLU A 243 4.11 17.71 -0.18
N ALA A 244 3.24 17.87 -1.18
CA ALA A 244 1.87 18.33 -0.99
C ALA A 244 0.91 17.15 -1.08
N TRP A 245 -0.11 17.13 -0.21
CA TRP A 245 -1.12 16.10 -0.23
C TRP A 245 -2.54 16.68 -0.11
N ALA A 246 -3.20 16.76 -1.26
CA ALA A 246 -4.59 17.20 -1.35
C ALA A 246 -5.54 16.09 -0.90
N HIS A 247 -5.95 16.15 0.36
CA HIS A 247 -6.90 15.22 0.97
C HIS A 247 -7.81 15.94 1.96
N GLN A 248 -9.04 15.44 2.07
CA GLN A 248 -10.07 15.94 2.98
C GLN A 248 -10.56 14.81 3.88
N GLY A 249 -10.50 15.04 5.20
CA GLY A 249 -10.93 14.09 6.22
C GLY A 249 -9.84 13.11 6.66
N LYS A 250 -10.21 12.19 7.56
CA LYS A 250 -9.28 11.25 8.18
C LYS A 250 -8.64 10.27 7.17
N PRO A 251 -7.30 10.11 7.18
CA PRO A 251 -6.61 9.21 6.27
C PRO A 251 -6.83 7.73 6.63
N LYS A 252 -7.06 6.91 5.60
CA LYS A 252 -7.01 5.44 5.68
C LYS A 252 -5.55 4.96 5.83
N SER A 253 -5.36 3.68 6.18
CA SER A 253 -4.02 3.10 6.38
C SER A 253 -3.09 3.27 5.17
N ALA A 254 -3.56 2.93 3.97
CA ALA A 254 -2.78 3.09 2.75
C ALA A 254 -2.40 4.54 2.46
N GLN A 255 -3.30 5.49 2.77
CA GLN A 255 -3.03 6.93 2.61
C GLN A 255 -1.99 7.42 3.60
N ARG A 256 -2.02 6.93 4.85
CA ARG A 256 -0.96 7.24 5.83
C ARG A 256 0.40 6.75 5.35
N ASN A 257 0.45 5.52 4.83
CA ASN A 257 1.69 4.96 4.31
C ASN A 257 2.22 5.76 3.11
N LYS A 258 1.32 6.28 2.25
CA LYS A 258 1.71 7.20 1.17
C LYS A 258 2.42 8.43 1.74
N VAL A 259 1.78 9.15 2.66
CA VAL A 259 2.36 10.38 3.26
C VAL A 259 3.68 10.10 3.98
N LEU A 260 3.80 8.98 4.68
CA LEU A 260 5.05 8.59 5.33
C LEU A 260 6.15 8.23 4.33
N SER A 261 5.80 7.63 3.19
CA SER A 261 6.74 7.43 2.09
C SER A 261 7.21 8.76 1.52
N ASP A 262 6.31 9.74 1.37
CA ASP A 262 6.65 11.08 0.87
C ASP A 262 7.60 11.79 1.87
N ALA A 263 7.35 11.69 3.18
CA ALA A 263 8.26 12.19 4.20
C ALA A 263 9.66 11.53 4.15
N LEU A 264 9.71 10.20 3.94
CA LEU A 264 10.97 9.48 3.79
C LEU A 264 11.77 9.96 2.59
N LYS A 265 11.11 10.29 1.47
CA LYS A 265 11.77 10.91 0.31
C LYS A 265 12.46 12.20 0.72
N LEU A 266 11.74 13.12 1.38
CA LEU A 266 12.28 14.40 1.81
C LEU A 266 13.50 14.25 2.72
N ILE A 267 13.43 13.34 3.70
CA ILE A 267 14.53 13.04 4.62
C ILE A 267 15.75 12.50 3.84
N HIS A 268 15.53 11.58 2.91
CA HIS A 268 16.60 10.99 2.12
C HIS A 268 17.28 12.02 1.21
N VAL A 269 16.49 12.80 0.46
CA VAL A 269 17.02 13.87 -0.41
C VAL A 269 17.82 14.88 0.39
N ALA A 270 17.29 15.38 1.50
CA ALA A 270 18.00 16.34 2.35
C ALA A 270 19.33 15.78 2.88
N LYS A 271 19.35 14.51 3.30
CA LYS A 271 20.57 13.84 3.77
C LYS A 271 21.63 13.75 2.68
N ILE A 272 21.22 13.41 1.45
CA ILE A 272 22.13 13.18 0.34
C ILE A 272 22.72 14.48 -0.23
N LEU A 273 21.92 15.54 -0.28
CA LEU A 273 22.37 16.84 -0.78
C LEU A 273 23.32 17.58 0.18
N GLY A 274 23.51 17.09 1.41
CA GLY A 274 24.54 17.56 2.33
C GLY A 274 24.32 18.96 2.94
N GLN A 275 23.33 19.73 2.46
CA GLN A 275 22.88 20.98 3.07
C GLN A 275 21.62 20.76 3.94
N GLU A 276 21.50 21.52 5.02
CA GLU A 276 20.31 21.52 5.87
C GLU A 276 19.11 22.07 5.07
N HIS A 277 18.27 21.17 4.56
CA HIS A 277 16.98 21.52 3.96
C HIS A 277 15.89 21.48 5.02
N ARG A 278 15.06 22.51 5.07
CA ARG A 278 13.76 22.43 5.74
C ARG A 278 12.86 21.48 4.95
N ARG A 279 12.20 20.56 5.64
CA ARG A 279 11.39 19.50 5.03
C ARG A 279 9.96 19.67 5.50
N MET A 280 9.01 19.75 4.57
CA MET A 280 7.63 20.06 4.89
C MET A 280 6.65 19.10 4.23
N LEU A 281 5.65 18.67 5.00
CA LEU A 281 4.44 18.05 4.47
C LEU A 281 3.34 19.09 4.44
N CYS A 282 2.77 19.37 3.27
CA CYS A 282 1.71 20.35 3.08
C CYS A 282 0.35 19.64 2.93
N PHE A 283 -0.61 19.94 3.81
CA PHE A 283 -1.94 19.36 3.83
C PHE A 283 -3.02 20.40 3.53
N SER A 284 -4.11 19.98 2.90
CA SER A 284 -5.28 20.84 2.66
C SER A 284 -6.36 20.79 3.74
N ASP A 285 -6.18 19.97 4.77
CA ASP A 285 -7.20 19.70 5.79
C ASP A 285 -6.57 19.28 7.12
N THR A 286 -7.07 19.85 8.22
CA THR A 286 -6.53 19.60 9.56
C THR A 286 -6.81 18.17 10.03
N GLU A 287 -7.95 17.58 9.67
CA GLU A 287 -8.28 16.19 10.03
C GLU A 287 -7.35 15.21 9.31
N ALA A 288 -6.98 15.54 8.06
CA ALA A 288 -5.99 14.79 7.28
C ALA A 288 -4.58 14.84 7.92
N ALA A 289 -4.18 16.00 8.43
CA ALA A 289 -2.87 16.24 9.05
C ALA A 289 -2.74 15.66 10.47
N GLN A 290 -3.85 15.57 11.21
CA GLN A 290 -3.86 15.27 12.65
C GLN A 290 -3.04 14.03 13.06
N PRO A 291 -3.06 12.90 12.33
CA PRO A 291 -2.28 11.72 12.71
C PRO A 291 -0.76 11.95 12.71
N PHE A 292 -0.27 12.92 11.93
CA PHE A 292 1.15 13.21 11.72
C PHE A 292 1.72 14.24 12.70
N VAL A 293 0.87 14.91 13.48
CA VAL A 293 1.27 15.86 14.53
C VAL A 293 0.96 15.38 15.95
N GLY A 294 0.14 14.34 16.10
CA GLY A 294 -0.31 13.83 17.40
C GLY A 294 0.70 12.94 18.15
N ASN A 295 0.16 11.93 18.83
CA ASN A 295 0.89 11.00 19.72
C ASN A 295 1.21 9.65 19.05
N THR A 296 1.23 9.61 17.71
CA THR A 296 1.58 8.39 16.97
C THR A 296 3.10 8.25 16.93
N TRP A 297 3.60 7.02 16.79
CA TRP A 297 5.05 6.79 16.69
C TRP A 297 5.66 7.54 15.50
N TYR A 298 4.91 7.65 14.39
CA TYR A 298 5.40 8.35 13.21
C TYR A 298 5.31 9.88 13.35
N ALA A 299 4.35 10.42 14.10
CA ALA A 299 4.39 11.85 14.46
C ALA A 299 5.63 12.18 15.29
N ALA A 300 6.01 11.31 16.24
CA ALA A 300 7.26 11.46 16.98
C ALA A 300 8.48 11.38 16.05
N ALA A 301 8.54 10.38 15.17
CA ALA A 301 9.63 10.24 14.20
C ALA A 301 9.74 11.45 13.26
N LEU A 302 8.63 12.00 12.76
CA LEU A 302 8.63 13.20 11.93
C LEU A 302 9.23 14.41 12.67
N ARG A 303 8.87 14.60 13.95
CA ARG A 303 9.46 15.65 14.79
C ARG A 303 10.96 15.45 14.99
N ASP A 304 11.39 14.24 15.31
CA ASP A 304 12.82 13.91 15.51
C ASP A 304 13.63 14.14 14.24
N GLN A 305 13.05 13.82 13.09
CA GLN A 305 13.63 14.07 11.78
C GLN A 305 13.46 15.52 11.31
N ARG A 306 12.89 16.43 12.12
CA ARG A 306 12.63 17.83 11.76
C ARG A 306 11.81 18.00 10.46
N VAL A 307 10.81 17.14 10.25
CA VAL A 307 9.81 17.31 9.19
C VAL A 307 8.66 18.14 9.73
N GLU A 308 8.47 19.33 9.14
CA GLU A 308 7.40 20.26 9.48
C GLU A 308 6.08 19.79 8.85
N VAL A 309 4.97 19.93 9.58
CA VAL A 309 3.62 19.68 9.03
C VAL A 309 2.90 21.01 8.93
N HIS A 310 2.48 21.37 7.73
CA HIS A 310 1.76 22.60 7.42
C HIS A 310 0.38 22.28 6.87
N VAL A 311 -0.62 23.06 7.30
CA VAL A 311 -1.98 22.98 6.76
C VAL A 311 -2.30 24.30 6.08
N VAL A 312 -2.62 24.24 4.79
CA VAL A 312 -3.05 25.40 4.01
C VAL A 312 -4.55 25.37 3.79
N ALA A 313 -5.20 26.53 3.95
CA ALA A 313 -6.61 26.68 3.66
C ALA A 313 -6.82 26.77 2.15
N LEU A 314 -7.57 25.83 1.59
CA LEU A 314 -8.01 25.91 0.19
C LEU A 314 -9.34 26.66 0.06
N PRO A 315 -9.57 27.37 -1.06
CA PRO A 315 -10.87 27.90 -1.40
C PRO A 315 -11.95 26.81 -1.34
N ARG A 316 -13.18 27.17 -0.93
CA ARG A 316 -14.30 26.21 -0.81
C ARG A 316 -14.54 25.42 -2.09
N SER A 317 -14.38 26.05 -3.25
CA SER A 317 -14.50 25.40 -4.56
C SER A 317 -13.54 24.22 -4.72
N TRP A 318 -12.28 24.37 -4.31
CA TRP A 318 -11.29 23.29 -4.34
C TRP A 318 -11.63 22.18 -3.35
N ARG A 319 -12.05 22.54 -2.14
CA ARG A 319 -12.49 21.56 -1.14
C ARG A 319 -13.62 20.68 -1.66
N THR A 320 -14.64 21.28 -2.28
CA THR A 320 -15.76 20.55 -2.88
C THR A 320 -15.28 19.61 -3.99
N ARG A 321 -14.45 20.10 -4.92
CA ARG A 321 -13.90 19.28 -6.02
C ARG A 321 -13.11 18.08 -5.50
N ILE A 322 -12.27 18.26 -4.48
CA ILE A 322 -11.50 17.17 -3.86
C ILE A 322 -12.43 16.16 -3.21
N LEU A 323 -13.44 16.59 -2.45
CA LEU A 323 -14.41 15.71 -1.82
C LEU A 323 -15.17 14.86 -2.85
N GLU A 324 -15.64 15.46 -3.94
CA GLU A 324 -16.30 14.76 -5.03
C GLU A 324 -15.35 13.75 -5.71
N ALA A 325 -14.09 14.14 -5.96
CA ALA A 325 -13.08 13.24 -6.51
C ALA A 325 -12.80 12.04 -5.59
N GLN A 326 -12.67 12.28 -4.28
CA GLN A 326 -12.51 11.23 -3.28
C GLN A 326 -13.72 10.28 -3.28
N GLN A 327 -14.95 10.81 -3.31
CA GLN A 327 -16.15 9.96 -3.37
C GLN A 327 -16.17 9.06 -4.61
N ARG A 328 -15.76 9.58 -5.78
CA ARG A 328 -15.63 8.78 -7.01
C ARG A 328 -14.59 7.68 -6.87
N GLN A 329 -13.44 7.96 -6.25
CA GLN A 329 -12.36 7.00 -6.03
C GLN A 329 -12.73 5.88 -5.03
N TYR A 330 -13.78 6.07 -4.22
CA TYR A 330 -14.27 5.07 -3.27
C TYR A 330 -15.47 4.25 -3.76
N ARG A 331 -15.99 4.50 -4.97
CA ARG A 331 -17.07 3.69 -5.59
C ARG A 331 -16.51 2.49 -6.35
#